data_AF-A0A240SZ01-F1
#
_entry.id   AF-A0A240SZ01-F1
#
_cell.length_a   1.000
_cell.length_b   1.000
_cell.length_c   1.000
_cell.angle_alpha   90.00
_cell.angle_beta   90.00
_cell.angle_gamma   90.00
#
_symmetry.space_group_name_H-M   'P 1'
#
loop_
_entity.id
_entity.type
_entity.pdbx_description
1 polymer ?
#
loop_
_entity_poly.entity_id
_entity_poly.type
_entity_poly.pdbx_seq_one_letter_code
_entity_poly.pdbx_strand_id
1 'polypeptide(L)'
;MIYELPIAVETPSYFYISNMIIHFYIYFIILNIVLFGDLFVIQYGLHFRCELQSIAEIIEKYLDDSQIVEKEMHPMKEIYEKHLKMLQMLKTLDDIYKHFSFTQLCTSFLCCCFLFYGTLVQEEFEGSLYMLNFIAITQLFALCLFGETLVANTELLGIAFYHTKWYEMPTVEQKNILFMMQIAQRHHGIKAAGLINVNFFTFVEVMQNDFVFTGPLILFICFLGYERSCILLCNTLCTN
;
A
#
# COMPACT_ATOMS: atom_id res chain seq x y z
N MET A 1 -26.45 2.96 -11.84
CA MET A 1 -27.52 3.60 -11.04
C MET A 1 -27.09 5.04 -10.76
N ILE A 2 -27.76 6.03 -11.34
CA ILE A 2 -27.44 7.47 -11.22
C ILE A 2 -28.07 7.97 -9.93
N TYR A 3 -27.27 8.47 -8.98
CA TYR A 3 -27.77 9.05 -7.74
C TYR A 3 -28.35 10.44 -8.03
N GLU A 4 -29.67 10.62 -7.88
CA GLU A 4 -30.30 11.93 -7.93
C GLU A 4 -30.07 12.66 -6.60
N LEU A 5 -29.19 13.68 -6.61
CA LEU A 5 -29.10 14.62 -5.50
C LEU A 5 -30.37 15.50 -5.46
N PRO A 6 -31.06 15.63 -4.30
CA PRO A 6 -32.32 16.33 -4.21
C PRO A 6 -32.08 17.83 -4.02
N ILE A 7 -31.64 18.52 -5.06
CA ILE A 7 -31.62 19.99 -5.07
C ILE A 7 -32.33 20.49 -6.32
N ALA A 8 -33.61 20.81 -6.11
CA ALA A 8 -34.51 21.66 -6.90
C ALA A 8 -34.87 21.21 -8.33
N VAL A 9 -36.17 20.90 -8.49
CA VAL A 9 -36.88 20.74 -9.77
C VAL A 9 -36.99 22.12 -10.44
N GLU A 10 -36.49 22.23 -11.69
CA GLU A 10 -37.14 22.87 -12.86
C GLU A 10 -36.13 23.07 -14.03
N THR A 11 -35.92 22.00 -14.81
CA THR A 11 -35.65 21.91 -16.28
C THR A 11 -34.87 20.61 -16.57
N PRO A 12 -35.50 19.57 -17.15
CA PRO A 12 -34.93 18.21 -17.12
C PRO A 12 -33.66 18.04 -17.97
N SER A 13 -33.48 18.80 -19.06
CA SER A 13 -32.35 18.61 -19.99
C SER A 13 -31.06 19.31 -19.54
N TYR A 14 -31.14 20.59 -19.17
CA TYR A 14 -29.96 21.36 -18.74
C TYR A 14 -29.39 20.87 -17.41
N PHE A 15 -30.26 20.48 -16.47
CA PHE A 15 -29.84 19.91 -15.19
C PHE A 15 -29.18 18.53 -15.35
N TYR A 16 -29.68 17.70 -16.29
CA TYR A 16 -29.07 16.40 -16.57
C TYR A 16 -27.66 16.56 -17.18
N ILE A 17 -27.51 17.47 -18.15
CA ILE A 17 -26.22 17.76 -18.78
C ILE A 17 -25.23 18.33 -17.75
N SER A 18 -25.66 19.28 -16.90
CA SER A 18 -24.79 19.84 -15.86
C SER A 18 -24.38 18.76 -14.84
N ASN A 19 -25.30 17.90 -14.42
CA ASN A 19 -24.99 16.80 -13.49
C ASN A 19 -24.02 15.79 -14.10
N MET A 20 -24.16 15.44 -15.38
CA MET A 20 -23.19 14.57 -16.07
C MET A 20 -21.80 15.20 -16.17
N ILE A 21 -21.71 16.50 -16.46
CA ILE A 21 -20.44 17.22 -16.48
C ILE A 21 -19.79 17.23 -15.09
N ILE A 22 -20.59 17.46 -14.03
CA ILE A 22 -20.11 17.43 -12.64
C ILE A 22 -19.59 16.04 -12.27
N HIS A 23 -20.33 14.97 -12.58
CA HIS A 23 -19.88 13.60 -12.32
C HIS A 23 -18.59 13.24 -13.07
N PHE A 24 -18.47 13.65 -14.34
CA PHE A 24 -17.25 13.45 -15.12
C PHE A 24 -16.06 14.16 -14.50
N TYR A 25 -16.25 15.40 -14.05
CA TYR A 25 -15.21 16.19 -13.39
C TYR A 25 -14.78 15.57 -12.05
N ILE A 26 -15.73 15.11 -11.23
CA ILE A 26 -15.44 14.42 -9.97
C ILE A 26 -14.66 13.13 -10.23
N TYR A 27 -15.09 12.31 -11.20
CA TYR A 27 -14.39 11.08 -11.57
C TYR A 27 -12.96 11.37 -12.03
N PHE A 28 -12.77 12.39 -12.87
CA PHE A 28 -11.45 12.80 -13.32
C PHE A 28 -10.55 13.25 -12.15
N ILE A 29 -11.08 14.04 -11.20
CA ILE A 29 -10.34 14.44 -10.00
C ILE A 29 -9.91 13.21 -9.19
N ILE A 30 -10.83 12.26 -8.94
CA ILE A 30 -10.53 11.05 -8.17
C ILE A 30 -9.42 10.25 -8.85
N LEU A 31 -9.51 10.02 -10.17
CA LEU A 31 -8.46 9.34 -10.91
C LEU A 31 -7.11 10.05 -10.80
N ASN A 32 -7.07 11.39 -10.89
CA ASN A 32 -5.82 12.14 -10.77
C ASN A 32 -5.23 12.03 -9.36
N ILE A 33 -6.05 12.08 -8.31
CA ILE A 33 -5.59 11.90 -6.92
C ILE A 33 -4.98 10.51 -6.74
N VAL A 34 -5.64 9.47 -7.25
CA VAL A 34 -5.18 8.09 -7.16
C VAL A 34 -3.86 7.90 -7.92
N LEU A 35 -3.79 8.36 -9.17
CA LEU A 35 -2.57 8.28 -9.98
C LEU A 35 -1.40 9.05 -9.34
N PHE A 36 -1.67 10.23 -8.77
CA PHE A 36 -0.65 11.00 -8.08
C PHE A 36 -0.13 10.28 -6.84
N GLY A 37 -1.03 9.62 -6.09
CA GLY A 37 -0.65 8.77 -4.95
C GLY A 37 0.27 7.61 -5.36
N ASP A 38 -0.10 6.87 -6.40
CA ASP A 38 0.69 5.74 -6.90
C ASP A 38 2.08 6.20 -7.41
N LEU A 39 2.15 7.31 -8.13
CA LEU A 39 3.41 7.90 -8.59
C LEU A 39 4.28 8.38 -7.42
N PHE A 40 3.68 8.95 -6.38
CA PHE A 40 4.39 9.39 -5.19
C PHE A 40 5.06 8.20 -4.48
N VAL A 41 4.34 7.09 -4.31
CA VAL A 41 4.88 5.85 -3.73
C VAL A 41 6.12 5.38 -4.50
N ILE A 42 6.03 5.32 -5.83
CA ILE A 42 7.14 4.89 -6.69
C ILE A 42 8.33 5.84 -6.59
N GLN A 43 8.11 7.16 -6.68
CA GLN A 43 9.17 8.16 -6.62
C GLN A 43 9.94 8.11 -5.30
N TYR A 44 9.22 8.03 -4.18
CA TYR A 44 9.86 7.96 -2.87
C TYR A 44 10.61 6.64 -2.65
N GLY A 45 10.10 5.52 -3.18
CA GLY A 45 10.80 4.24 -3.15
C GLY A 45 12.11 4.26 -3.90
N LEU A 46 12.10 4.85 -5.10
CA LEU A 46 13.31 5.05 -5.91
C LEU A 46 14.28 6.00 -5.21
N HIS A 47 13.80 7.11 -4.66
CA HIS A 47 14.63 8.05 -3.91
C HIS A 47 15.32 7.38 -2.71
N PHE A 48 14.57 6.58 -1.94
CA PHE A 48 15.10 5.85 -0.80
C PHE A 48 16.15 4.81 -1.24
N ARG A 49 15.87 4.05 -2.30
CA ARG A 49 16.84 3.11 -2.90
C ARG A 49 18.13 3.80 -3.36
N CYS A 50 18.01 4.95 -4.01
CA CYS A 50 19.18 5.72 -4.45
C CYS A 50 20.04 6.21 -3.27
N GLU A 51 19.44 6.79 -2.23
CA GLU A 51 20.21 7.24 -1.05
C GLU A 51 20.89 6.07 -0.33
N LEU A 52 20.26 4.90 -0.29
CA LEU A 52 20.88 3.68 0.25
C LEU A 52 22.07 3.21 -0.60
N GLN A 53 21.90 3.16 -1.93
CA GLN A 53 22.98 2.76 -2.83
C GLN A 53 24.17 3.73 -2.74
N SER A 54 23.90 5.03 -2.63
CA SER A 54 24.92 6.05 -2.42
C SER A 54 25.71 5.81 -1.12
N ILE A 55 25.05 5.45 -0.03
CA ILE A 55 25.72 5.11 1.23
C ILE A 55 26.57 3.84 1.06
N ALA A 56 26.05 2.80 0.40
CA ALA A 56 26.79 1.56 0.16
C ALA A 56 28.08 1.80 -0.65
N GLU A 57 28.04 2.64 -1.68
CA GLU A 57 29.21 2.99 -2.51
C GLU A 57 30.25 3.79 -1.72
N ILE A 58 29.81 4.76 -0.90
CA ILE A 58 30.70 5.50 0.01
C ILE A 58 31.35 4.53 1.01
N ILE A 59 30.57 3.61 1.56
CA ILE A 59 31.11 2.61 2.50
C ILE A 59 32.19 1.77 1.82
N GLU A 60 31.93 1.22 0.64
CA GLU A 60 32.91 0.39 -0.08
C GLU A 60 34.19 1.17 -0.41
N LYS A 61 34.05 2.42 -0.85
CA LYS A 61 35.18 3.27 -1.23
C LYS A 61 36.05 3.71 -0.06
N TYR A 62 35.45 4.03 1.09
CA TYR A 62 36.17 4.64 2.22
C TYR A 62 36.50 3.65 3.34
N LEU A 63 35.73 2.57 3.54
CA LEU A 63 35.96 1.61 4.62
C LEU A 63 36.79 0.38 4.20
N ASP A 64 37.06 0.17 2.91
CA ASP A 64 37.95 -0.92 2.48
C ASP A 64 39.44 -0.58 2.69
N ASP A 65 39.78 0.72 2.79
CA ASP A 65 41.14 1.22 3.00
C ASP A 65 41.31 1.78 4.44
N SER A 66 41.59 0.90 5.39
CA SER A 66 41.61 1.20 6.84
C SER A 66 42.60 2.30 7.25
N GLN A 67 43.64 2.55 6.44
CA GLN A 67 44.64 3.62 6.69
C GLN A 67 44.12 5.04 6.40
N ILE A 68 43.10 5.18 5.54
CA ILE A 68 42.49 6.49 5.20
C ILE A 68 41.55 6.92 6.33
N VAL A 69 40.83 5.97 6.89
CA VAL A 69 39.89 6.17 8.01
C VAL A 69 40.60 6.65 9.27
N GLU A 70 41.79 6.11 9.58
CA GLU A 70 42.57 6.53 10.75
C GLU A 70 43.12 7.97 10.62
N LYS A 71 43.31 8.45 9.39
CA LYS A 71 43.87 9.79 9.11
C LYS A 71 42.82 10.88 8.92
N GLU A 72 41.64 10.56 8.42
CA GLU A 72 40.61 11.55 8.09
C GLU A 72 39.30 11.31 8.85
N MET A 73 38.97 12.24 9.76
CA MET A 73 37.69 12.25 10.49
C MET A 73 36.49 12.69 9.61
N HIS A 74 36.76 13.24 8.44
CA HIS A 74 35.76 13.82 7.52
C HIS A 74 34.82 12.78 6.87
N PRO A 75 35.31 11.66 6.29
CA PRO A 75 34.44 10.66 5.65
C PRO A 75 33.49 9.96 6.62
N MET A 76 33.91 9.68 7.86
CA MET A 76 33.02 9.05 8.84
C MET A 76 31.89 9.96 9.29
N LYS A 77 32.17 11.25 9.44
CA LYS A 77 31.13 12.24 9.75
C LYS A 77 30.10 12.32 8.61
N GLU A 78 30.56 12.28 7.35
CA GLU A 78 29.67 12.29 6.19
C GLU A 78 28.78 11.05 6.12
N ILE A 79 29.34 9.85 6.35
CA ILE A 79 28.57 8.60 6.41
C ILE A 79 27.51 8.66 7.50
N TYR A 80 27.88 9.17 8.69
CA TYR A 80 26.94 9.31 9.80
C TYR A 80 25.82 10.30 9.49
N GLU A 81 26.13 11.46 8.92
CA GLU A 81 25.13 12.46 8.54
C GLU A 81 24.17 11.92 7.47
N LYS A 82 24.69 11.19 6.48
CA LYS A 82 23.89 10.51 5.45
C LYS A 82 22.98 9.43 6.03
N HIS A 83 23.50 8.59 6.92
CA HIS A 83 22.71 7.56 7.60
C HIS A 83 21.60 8.18 8.46
N LEU A 84 21.90 9.26 9.18
CA LEU A 84 20.91 10.01 9.97
C LEU A 84 19.80 10.60 9.08
N LYS A 85 20.18 11.19 7.94
CA LYS A 85 19.23 11.73 6.95
C LYS A 85 18.31 10.63 6.41
N MET A 86 18.86 9.45 6.12
CA MET A 86 18.08 8.27 5.69
C MET A 86 17.08 7.82 6.76
N LEU A 87 17.49 7.78 8.03
CA LEU A 87 16.57 7.46 9.14
C LEU A 87 15.45 8.50 9.30
N GLN A 88 15.74 9.78 9.10
CA GLN A 88 14.73 10.83 9.11
C GLN A 88 13.74 10.68 7.94
N MET A 89 14.23 10.35 6.74
CA MET A 89 13.38 10.04 5.59
C MET A 89 12.49 8.83 5.86
N LEU A 90 13.05 7.77 6.45
CA LEU A 90 12.31 6.57 6.82
C LEU A 90 11.17 6.87 7.82
N LYS A 91 11.45 7.69 8.83
CA LYS A 91 10.45 8.11 9.81
C LYS A 91 9.33 8.94 9.18
N THR A 92 9.69 9.86 8.28
CA THR A 92 8.70 10.67 7.54
C THR A 92 7.84 9.79 6.64
N LEU A 93 8.43 8.79 6.00
CA LEU A 93 7.72 7.80 5.20
C LEU A 93 6.77 6.96 6.06
N ASP A 94 7.20 6.46 7.22
CA ASP A 94 6.34 5.68 8.11
C ASP A 94 5.09 6.48 8.52
N ASP A 95 5.24 7.76 8.88
CA ASP A 95 4.11 8.62 9.25
C ASP A 95 3.11 8.83 8.10
N ILE A 96 3.59 9.07 6.87
CA ILE A 96 2.74 9.25 5.67
C ILE A 96 2.06 7.93 5.30
N TYR A 97 2.82 6.84 5.24
CA TYR A 97 2.32 5.52 4.84
C TYR A 97 1.35 4.96 5.86
N LYS A 98 1.50 5.28 7.15
CA LYS A 98 0.57 4.88 8.19
C LYS A 98 -0.86 5.28 7.87
N HIS A 99 -1.07 6.51 7.39
CA HIS A 99 -2.40 7.04 7.03
C HIS A 99 -2.85 6.55 5.65
N PHE A 100 -1.94 6.54 4.69
CA PHE A 100 -2.22 6.11 3.31
C PHE A 100 -2.63 4.64 3.25
N SER A 101 -1.88 3.75 3.90
CA SER A 101 -2.15 2.31 3.95
C SER A 101 -3.49 1.99 4.59
N PHE A 102 -3.84 2.68 5.69
CA PHE A 102 -5.14 2.51 6.33
C PHE A 102 -6.30 2.89 5.41
N THR A 103 -6.17 4.01 4.71
CA THR A 103 -7.20 4.49 3.78
C THR A 103 -7.34 3.54 2.58
N GLN A 104 -6.22 3.01 2.05
CA GLN A 104 -6.22 2.04 0.96
C GLN A 104 -6.86 0.71 1.36
N LEU A 105 -6.57 0.20 2.57
CA LEU A 105 -7.17 -1.01 3.10
C LEU A 105 -8.69 -0.88 3.22
N CYS A 106 -9.16 0.22 3.84
CA CYS A 106 -10.59 0.51 3.96
C CYS A 106 -11.28 0.62 2.59
N THR A 107 -10.65 1.31 1.63
CA THR A 107 -11.18 1.49 0.28
C THR A 107 -11.25 0.16 -0.47
N SER A 108 -10.21 -0.67 -0.38
CA SER A 108 -10.17 -1.99 -1.03
C SER A 108 -11.27 -2.90 -0.48
N PHE A 109 -11.42 -2.94 0.85
CA PHE A 109 -12.48 -3.72 1.51
C PHE A 109 -13.89 -3.27 1.07
N LEU A 110 -14.15 -1.95 1.08
CA LEU A 110 -15.42 -1.39 0.60
C LEU A 110 -15.67 -1.72 -0.87
N CYS A 111 -14.66 -1.61 -1.73
CA CYS A 111 -14.74 -1.99 -3.13
C CYS A 111 -15.13 -3.46 -3.29
N CYS A 112 -14.53 -4.37 -2.51
CA CYS A 112 -14.87 -5.79 -2.54
C CYS A 112 -16.33 -6.02 -2.09
N CYS A 113 -16.77 -5.37 -1.01
CA CYS A 113 -18.17 -5.44 -0.56
C CYS A 113 -19.17 -4.94 -1.62
N PHE A 114 -18.87 -3.82 -2.30
CA PHE A 114 -19.73 -3.30 -3.35
C PHE A 114 -19.80 -4.21 -4.57
N LEU A 115 -18.65 -4.77 -4.97
CA LEU A 115 -18.63 -5.74 -6.07
C LEU A 115 -19.51 -6.94 -5.74
N PHE A 116 -19.35 -7.45 -4.52
CA PHE A 116 -20.12 -8.56 -4.02
C PHE A 116 -21.63 -8.23 -4.01
N TYR A 117 -22.03 -7.07 -3.48
CA TYR A 117 -23.43 -6.64 -3.54
C TYR A 117 -23.94 -6.52 -4.99
N GLY A 118 -23.13 -6.00 -5.91
CA GLY A 118 -23.46 -5.91 -7.33
C GLY A 118 -23.73 -7.28 -7.96
N THR A 119 -22.89 -8.28 -7.66
CA THR A 119 -23.08 -9.67 -8.12
C THR A 119 -24.36 -10.32 -7.61
N LEU A 120 -24.87 -9.88 -6.46
CA LEU A 120 -26.10 -10.42 -5.87
C LEU A 120 -27.37 -9.80 -6.44
N VAL A 121 -27.32 -8.54 -6.87
CA VAL A 121 -28.52 -7.77 -7.25
C VAL A 121 -28.74 -7.74 -8.75
N GLN A 122 -27.69 -7.84 -9.57
CA GLN A 122 -27.78 -7.75 -11.04
C GLN A 122 -27.33 -9.04 -11.71
N GLU A 123 -28.19 -9.62 -12.58
CA GLU A 123 -27.85 -10.76 -13.44
C GLU A 123 -27.00 -10.35 -14.66
N GLU A 124 -27.19 -9.14 -15.17
CA GLU A 124 -26.38 -8.57 -16.25
C GLU A 124 -25.28 -7.67 -15.67
N PHE A 125 -24.04 -8.07 -15.91
CA PHE A 125 -22.89 -7.60 -15.17
C PHE A 125 -22.14 -6.47 -15.89
N GLU A 126 -21.93 -5.33 -15.24
CA GLU A 126 -21.07 -4.28 -15.77
C GLU A 126 -19.59 -4.61 -15.53
N GLY A 127 -18.84 -4.90 -16.59
CA GLY A 127 -17.40 -5.19 -16.51
C GLY A 127 -16.54 -4.08 -15.88
N SER A 128 -17.08 -2.86 -15.78
CA SER A 128 -16.47 -1.71 -15.11
C SER A 128 -16.17 -1.97 -13.62
N LEU A 129 -17.06 -2.67 -12.90
CA LEU A 129 -16.91 -2.94 -11.47
C LEU A 129 -15.78 -3.95 -11.18
N TYR A 130 -15.62 -4.96 -12.04
CA TYR A 130 -14.50 -5.91 -11.95
C TYR A 130 -13.17 -5.22 -12.18
N MET A 131 -13.10 -4.35 -13.20
CA MET A 131 -11.88 -3.57 -13.48
C MET A 131 -11.50 -2.67 -12.31
N LEU A 132 -12.47 -2.02 -11.68
CA LEU A 132 -12.23 -1.17 -10.51
C LEU A 132 -11.65 -1.95 -9.32
N ASN A 133 -12.21 -3.12 -9.02
CA ASN A 133 -11.68 -3.97 -7.94
C ASN A 133 -10.31 -4.55 -8.26
N PHE A 134 -10.09 -4.97 -9.51
CA PHE A 134 -8.78 -5.43 -9.93
C PHE A 134 -7.72 -4.35 -9.73
N ILE A 135 -8.03 -3.10 -10.05
CA ILE A 135 -7.17 -1.95 -9.79
C ILE A 135 -6.94 -1.77 -8.28
N ALA A 136 -7.99 -1.79 -7.45
CA ALA A 136 -7.86 -1.60 -6.00
C ALA A 136 -6.99 -2.69 -5.34
N ILE A 137 -7.17 -3.96 -5.73
CA ILE A 137 -6.36 -5.09 -5.26
C ILE A 137 -4.90 -4.93 -5.72
N THR A 138 -4.68 -4.52 -6.98
CA THR A 138 -3.33 -4.29 -7.52
C THR A 138 -2.62 -3.17 -6.77
N GLN A 139 -3.33 -2.10 -6.42
CA GLN A 139 -2.79 -0.99 -5.62
C GLN A 139 -2.44 -1.43 -4.20
N LEU A 140 -3.30 -2.22 -3.55
CA LEU A 140 -3.00 -2.78 -2.25
C LEU A 140 -1.77 -3.69 -2.29
N PHE A 141 -1.67 -4.53 -3.33
CA PHE A 141 -0.50 -5.38 -3.56
C PHE A 141 0.78 -4.55 -3.75
N ALA A 142 0.74 -3.50 -4.57
CA ALA A 142 1.88 -2.62 -4.79
C ALA A 142 2.36 -1.95 -3.49
N LEU A 143 1.42 -1.51 -2.64
CA LEU A 143 1.71 -0.92 -1.34
C LEU A 143 2.38 -1.92 -0.38
N CYS A 144 1.88 -3.17 -0.33
CA CYS A 144 2.50 -4.23 0.47
C CYS A 144 3.90 -4.60 -0.04
N LEU A 145 4.09 -4.66 -1.36
CA LEU A 145 5.37 -4.93 -1.99
C LEU A 145 6.39 -3.81 -1.72
N PHE A 146 5.93 -2.56 -1.69
CA PHE A 146 6.76 -1.43 -1.30
C PHE A 146 7.26 -1.55 0.15
N GLY A 147 6.36 -1.87 1.09
CA GLY A 147 6.70 -2.07 2.50
C GLY A 147 7.77 -3.17 2.67
N GLU A 148 7.60 -4.30 1.98
CA GLU A 148 8.56 -5.40 1.98
C GLU A 148 9.91 -4.98 1.38
N THR A 149 9.88 -4.27 0.25
CA THR A 149 11.09 -3.78 -0.42
C THR A 149 11.89 -2.83 0.46
N LEU A 150 11.20 -1.98 1.23
CA LEU A 150 11.83 -1.05 2.15
C LEU A 150 12.61 -1.79 3.25
N VAL A 151 11.98 -2.80 3.86
CA VAL A 151 12.61 -3.66 4.87
C VAL A 151 13.83 -4.36 4.28
N ALA A 152 13.68 -5.01 3.12
CA ALA A 152 14.77 -5.69 2.45
C ALA A 152 15.96 -4.75 2.15
N ASN A 153 15.69 -3.52 1.70
CA ASN A 153 16.75 -2.55 1.43
C ASN A 153 17.47 -2.10 2.72
N THR A 154 16.76 -1.95 3.84
CA THR A 154 17.40 -1.61 5.14
C THR A 154 18.26 -2.75 5.66
N GLU A 155 17.84 -4.00 5.46
CA GLU A 155 18.65 -5.18 5.82
C GLU A 155 19.91 -5.28 4.97
N LEU A 156 19.81 -5.04 3.65
CA LEU A 156 20.96 -5.00 2.74
C LEU A 156 21.98 -3.94 3.16
N LEU A 157 21.54 -2.78 3.65
CA LEU A 157 22.44 -1.77 4.21
C LEU A 157 23.18 -2.29 5.45
N GLY A 158 22.48 -2.98 6.35
CA GLY A 158 23.10 -3.61 7.52
C GLY A 158 24.18 -4.64 7.14
N ILE A 159 23.92 -5.41 6.08
CA ILE A 159 24.89 -6.36 5.51
C ILE A 159 26.09 -5.62 4.88
N ALA A 160 25.86 -4.53 4.15
CA ALA A 160 26.94 -3.73 3.57
C ALA A 160 27.88 -3.18 4.65
N PHE A 161 27.34 -2.66 5.75
CA PHE A 161 28.14 -2.28 6.90
C PHE A 161 28.91 -3.47 7.49
N TYR A 162 28.28 -4.65 7.61
CA TYR A 162 28.93 -5.85 8.15
C TYR A 162 30.17 -6.30 7.36
N HIS A 163 30.14 -6.17 6.03
CA HIS A 163 31.24 -6.58 5.15
C HIS A 163 32.48 -5.66 5.19
N THR A 164 32.41 -4.53 5.91
CA THR A 164 33.53 -3.59 6.02
C THR A 164 34.59 -4.05 7.03
N LYS A 165 35.81 -3.51 6.95
CA LYS A 165 36.88 -3.76 7.93
C LYS A 165 36.71 -2.94 9.22
N TRP A 166 35.48 -2.84 9.73
CA TRP A 166 35.12 -2.05 10.92
C TRP A 166 35.87 -2.48 12.19
N TYR A 167 36.38 -3.71 12.23
CA TYR A 167 37.16 -4.26 13.34
C TYR A 167 38.62 -3.76 13.39
N GLU A 168 39.14 -3.21 12.29
CA GLU A 168 40.48 -2.60 12.24
C GLU A 168 40.47 -1.11 12.62
N MET A 169 39.28 -0.53 12.83
CA MET A 169 39.09 0.90 13.10
C MET A 169 39.29 1.26 14.57
N PRO A 170 39.58 2.55 14.88
CA PRO A 170 39.63 3.01 16.25
C PRO A 170 38.32 2.75 17.00
N THR A 171 38.43 2.45 18.30
CA THR A 171 37.31 2.04 19.18
C THR A 171 36.09 2.98 19.18
N VAL A 172 36.29 4.27 18.88
CA VAL A 172 35.19 5.25 18.81
C VAL A 172 34.33 5.01 17.56
N GLU A 173 34.97 4.82 16.41
CA GLU A 173 34.28 4.60 15.13
C GLU A 173 33.68 3.20 15.06
N GLN A 174 34.36 2.21 15.61
CA GLN A 174 33.84 0.86 15.77
C GLN A 174 32.46 0.86 16.44
N LYS A 175 32.31 1.62 17.54
CA LYS A 175 31.03 1.76 18.25
C LYS A 175 29.97 2.45 17.39
N ASN A 176 30.35 3.51 16.68
CA ASN A 176 29.41 4.25 15.82
C ASN A 176 28.86 3.37 14.69
N ILE A 177 29.72 2.60 14.02
CA ILE A 177 29.30 1.65 12.98
C ILE A 177 28.42 0.56 13.57
N LEU A 178 28.77 0.02 14.75
CA LEU A 178 27.94 -0.97 15.43
C LEU A 178 26.52 -0.44 15.74
N PHE A 179 26.41 0.83 16.18
CA PHE A 179 25.11 1.48 16.37
C PHE A 179 24.35 1.63 15.05
N MET A 180 25.01 2.06 13.98
CA MET A 180 24.38 2.17 12.65
C MET A 180 23.91 0.81 12.12
N MET A 181 24.71 -0.24 12.28
CA MET A 181 24.32 -1.63 11.93
C MET A 181 23.10 -2.07 12.74
N GLN A 182 23.12 -1.86 14.06
CA GLN A 182 22.02 -2.27 14.92
C GLN A 182 20.72 -1.53 14.57
N ILE A 183 20.81 -0.26 14.18
CA ILE A 183 19.66 0.50 13.70
C ILE A 183 19.19 -0.03 12.34
N ALA A 184 20.09 -0.27 11.37
CA ALA A 184 19.72 -0.81 10.06
C ALA A 184 19.09 -2.21 10.14
N GLN A 185 19.59 -3.06 11.05
CA GLN A 185 19.06 -4.40 11.32
C GLN A 185 17.77 -4.38 12.13
N ARG A 186 17.47 -3.29 12.83
CA ARG A 186 16.20 -3.16 13.53
C ARG A 186 15.13 -3.09 12.44
N HIS A 187 14.25 -4.08 12.43
CA HIS A 187 13.19 -4.23 11.44
C HIS A 187 12.25 -3.02 11.52
N HIS A 188 12.56 -1.97 10.76
CA HIS A 188 11.72 -0.79 10.60
C HIS A 188 10.63 -1.12 9.58
N GLY A 189 9.84 -2.15 9.88
CA GLY A 189 8.64 -2.45 9.10
C GLY A 189 7.68 -1.28 9.21
N ILE A 190 7.23 -0.75 8.07
CA ILE A 190 6.18 0.26 8.03
C ILE A 190 4.93 -0.34 8.69
N LYS A 191 4.37 0.39 9.65
CA LYS A 191 3.16 -0.03 10.36
C LYS A 191 1.94 0.78 9.89
N ALA A 192 1.04 0.15 9.15
CA ALA A 192 -0.28 0.70 8.88
C ALA A 192 -1.02 0.95 10.20
N ALA A 193 -1.52 2.19 10.38
CA ALA A 193 -2.11 2.70 11.61
C ALA A 193 -1.29 2.49 12.92
N GLY A 194 -0.02 2.05 12.85
CA GLY A 194 0.75 1.62 14.02
C GLY A 194 0.31 0.26 14.60
N LEU A 195 -0.61 -0.44 13.92
CA LEU A 195 -1.26 -1.67 14.40
C LEU A 195 -0.90 -2.89 13.53
N ILE A 196 -0.80 -2.69 12.22
CA ILE A 196 -0.64 -3.78 11.24
C ILE A 196 0.65 -3.56 10.46
N ASN A 197 1.55 -4.54 10.45
CA ASN A 197 2.74 -4.47 9.60
C ASN A 197 2.31 -4.56 8.14
N VAL A 198 2.73 -3.60 7.32
CA VAL A 198 2.48 -3.63 5.87
C VAL A 198 3.50 -4.57 5.25
N ASN A 199 3.15 -5.84 5.15
CA ASN A 199 3.95 -6.87 4.49
C ASN A 199 3.10 -7.70 3.53
N PHE A 200 3.76 -8.60 2.79
CA PHE A 200 3.07 -9.53 1.90
C PHE A 200 2.13 -10.49 2.65
N PHE A 201 2.44 -10.86 3.89
CA PHE A 201 1.59 -11.73 4.71
C PHE A 201 0.23 -11.09 5.00
N THR A 202 0.19 -9.81 5.38
CA THR A 202 -1.04 -9.03 5.62
C THR A 202 -1.88 -8.94 4.35
N PHE A 203 -1.26 -8.80 3.17
CA PHE A 203 -2.00 -8.84 1.90
C PHE A 203 -2.71 -10.19 1.72
N VAL A 204 -2.00 -11.30 1.94
CA VAL A 204 -2.57 -12.64 1.85
C VAL A 204 -3.70 -12.83 2.87
N GLU A 205 -3.53 -12.33 4.09
CA GLU A 205 -4.55 -12.41 5.14
C GLU A 205 -5.82 -11.64 4.77
N VAL A 206 -5.69 -10.43 4.20
CA VAL A 206 -6.84 -9.65 3.70
C VAL A 206 -7.55 -10.41 2.57
N MET A 207 -6.80 -10.91 1.58
CA MET A 207 -7.39 -11.68 0.47
C MET A 207 -8.07 -12.97 0.95
N GLN A 208 -7.50 -13.66 1.94
CA GLN A 208 -8.12 -14.83 2.54
C GLN A 208 -9.40 -14.47 3.29
N ASN A 209 -9.39 -13.40 4.09
CA ASN A 209 -10.56 -12.94 4.81
C ASN A 209 -11.69 -12.54 3.86
N ASP A 210 -11.37 -11.80 2.79
CA ASP A 210 -12.35 -11.44 1.77
C ASP A 210 -13.00 -12.68 1.14
N PHE A 211 -12.22 -13.70 0.80
CA PHE A 211 -12.74 -14.96 0.25
C PHE A 211 -13.60 -15.74 1.26
N VAL A 212 -13.15 -15.82 2.52
CA VAL A 212 -13.86 -16.51 3.62
C VAL A 212 -15.17 -15.81 3.97
N PHE A 213 -15.24 -14.48 3.92
CA PHE A 213 -16.50 -13.76 4.11
C PHE A 213 -17.47 -13.95 2.94
N THR A 214 -16.95 -14.02 1.73
CA THR A 214 -17.76 -14.11 0.51
C THR A 214 -18.42 -15.49 0.36
N GLY A 215 -17.71 -16.58 0.65
CA GLY A 215 -18.19 -17.96 0.44
C GLY A 215 -19.48 -18.35 1.19
N PRO A 216 -19.55 -18.22 2.53
CA PRO A 216 -20.74 -18.55 3.31
C PRO A 216 -21.94 -17.67 2.96
N LEU A 217 -21.70 -16.41 2.58
CA LEU A 217 -22.76 -15.49 2.21
C LEU A 217 -23.39 -15.87 0.86
N ILE A 218 -22.59 -16.31 -0.12
CA ILE A 218 -23.09 -16.89 -1.38
C ILE A 218 -23.97 -18.12 -1.08
N LEU A 219 -23.51 -19.00 -0.19
CA LEU A 219 -24.21 -20.24 0.13
C LEU A 219 -25.54 -19.97 0.85
N PHE A 220 -25.57 -19.01 1.77
CA PHE A 220 -26.77 -18.56 2.47
C PHE A 220 -27.78 -17.88 1.54
N ILE A 221 -27.31 -17.08 0.58
CA ILE A 221 -28.21 -16.40 -0.39
C ILE A 221 -28.73 -17.38 -1.44
N CYS A 222 -27.91 -18.32 -1.93
CA CYS A 222 -28.40 -19.43 -2.76
C CYS A 222 -29.49 -20.23 -2.04
N PHE A 223 -29.34 -20.44 -0.72
CA PHE A 223 -30.37 -21.10 0.09
C PHE A 223 -31.67 -20.29 0.16
N LEU A 224 -31.60 -18.97 0.39
CA LEU A 224 -32.75 -18.07 0.39
C LEU A 224 -33.40 -17.89 -1.00
N GLY A 225 -32.60 -17.87 -2.06
CA GLY A 225 -33.06 -17.82 -3.45
C GLY A 225 -33.75 -19.11 -3.89
N TYR A 226 -33.25 -20.26 -3.40
CA TYR A 226 -33.90 -21.56 -3.57
C TYR A 226 -35.24 -21.62 -2.83
N GLU A 227 -35.32 -21.14 -1.58
CA GLU A 227 -36.58 -21.02 -0.85
C GLU A 227 -37.60 -20.13 -1.56
N ARG A 228 -37.20 -18.94 -2.06
CA ARG A 228 -38.10 -18.07 -2.84
C ARG A 228 -38.61 -18.73 -4.12
N SER A 229 -37.74 -19.44 -4.84
CA SER A 229 -38.08 -20.14 -6.08
C SER A 229 -39.03 -21.31 -5.83
N CYS A 230 -38.81 -22.08 -4.76
CA CYS A 230 -39.71 -23.15 -4.31
C CYS A 230 -41.09 -22.62 -3.87
N ILE A 231 -41.14 -21.49 -3.16
CA ILE A 231 -42.41 -20.86 -2.74
C ILE A 231 -43.21 -20.37 -3.95
N LEU A 232 -42.57 -19.77 -4.96
CA LEU A 232 -43.24 -19.35 -6.19
C LEU A 232 -43.78 -20.55 -6.99
N LEU A 233 -43.00 -21.64 -7.12
CA LEU A 233 -43.44 -22.86 -7.83
C LEU A 233 -44.62 -23.55 -7.12
N CYS A 234 -44.60 -23.57 -5.78
CA CYS A 234 -45.68 -24.17 -4.99
C CYS A 234 -46.99 -23.38 -5.13
N ASN A 235 -46.93 -22.05 -5.17
CA ASN A 235 -48.11 -21.20 -5.38
C ASN A 235 -48.69 -21.30 -6.80
N THR A 236 -47.86 -21.54 -7.83
CA THR A 236 -48.33 -21.73 -9.21
C THR A 236 -48.91 -23.13 -9.46
N LEU A 237 -48.47 -24.15 -8.71
CA LEU A 237 -49.04 -25.50 -8.77
C LEU A 237 -50.36 -25.64 -7.98
N CYS A 238 -50.60 -24.82 -6.96
CA CYS A 238 -51.86 -24.83 -6.19
C CYS A 238 -53.01 -24.01 -6.80
N THR A 239 -52.77 -23.25 -7.87
CA THR A 239 -53.77 -22.37 -8.52
C THR A 239 -54.33 -22.90 -9.84
N ASN A 240 -53.88 -24.08 -10.30
CA ASN A 240 -54.49 -24.87 -11.38
C ASN A 240 -55.12 -26.14 -10.82
#